data_AF-A0A1J5C0T7-F1
#
_entry.id   AF-A0A1J5C0T7-F1
#
_cell.length_a   1.000
_cell.length_b   1.000
_cell.length_c   1.000
_cell.angle_alpha   90.00
_cell.angle_beta   90.00
_cell.angle_gamma   90.00
#
_symmetry.space_group_name_H-M   'P 1'
#
loop_
_entity.id
_entity.type
_entity.pdbx_description
1 polymer ?
#
loop_
_entity_poly.entity_id
_entity_poly.type
_entity_poly.pdbx_seq_one_letter_code
_entity_poly.pdbx_strand_id
1 'polypeptide(L)'
;MITVTSMEAQNRFGQLLDTVQREPVTITRHGRTAAFMVSVQDMQDLQQWQAERRKPATALEAFQSYFAKADATLTQAARELTDEDVVRLVKEAR
;
A
#
# COMPACT_ATOMS: atom_id res chain seq x y z
N MET A 1 -4.09 0.46 24.37
CA MET A 1 -4.35 1.82 23.85
C MET A 1 -5.21 2.54 24.88
N ILE A 2 -4.74 3.67 25.38
CA ILE A 2 -5.52 4.51 26.30
C ILE A 2 -6.26 5.62 25.55
N THR A 3 -7.35 6.12 26.14
CA THR A 3 -8.12 7.24 25.60
C THR A 3 -8.15 8.35 26.62
N VAL A 4 -7.79 9.56 26.19
CA VAL A 4 -7.78 10.77 27.02
C VAL A 4 -8.57 11.88 26.33
N THR A 5 -9.04 12.84 27.12
CA THR A 5 -9.61 14.08 26.58
C THR A 5 -8.51 15.04 26.14
N SER A 6 -8.86 16.00 25.29
CA SER A 6 -7.93 17.06 24.86
C SER A 6 -7.39 17.88 26.04
N MET A 7 -8.19 18.04 27.10
CA MET A 7 -7.78 18.73 28.33
C MET A 7 -6.74 17.92 29.11
N GLU A 8 -6.95 16.62 29.25
CA GLU A 8 -5.96 15.73 29.89
C GLU A 8 -4.67 15.66 29.08
N ALA A 9 -4.78 15.62 27.75
CA ALA A 9 -3.63 15.64 26.86
C ALA A 9 -2.80 16.92 27.02
N GLN A 10 -3.45 18.08 27.14
CA GLN A 10 -2.79 19.37 27.39
C GLN A 10 -2.10 19.39 28.76
N ASN A 11 -2.78 18.93 29.81
CA ASN A 11 -2.29 19.03 31.18
C ASN A 11 -1.21 17.99 31.53
N ARG A 12 -1.16 16.86 30.81
CA ARG A 12 -0.26 15.74 31.10
C ARG A 12 0.61 15.35 29.91
N PHE A 13 0.90 16.30 29.02
CA PHE A 13 1.62 16.02 27.77
C PHE A 13 2.95 15.27 27.98
N GLY A 14 3.75 15.68 28.98
CA GLY A 14 5.01 14.99 29.30
C GLY A 14 4.84 13.52 29.65
N GLN A 15 3.85 13.20 30.50
CA GLN A 15 3.53 11.80 30.85
C GLN A 15 3.05 11.00 29.64
N LEU A 16 2.32 11.64 28.72
CA LEU A 16 1.86 10.99 27.51
C LEU A 16 3.02 10.71 26.53
N LEU A 17 4.10 11.49 26.55
CA LEU A 17 5.31 11.17 25.77
C LEU A 17 5.97 9.88 26.25
N ASP A 18 5.97 9.59 27.55
CA ASP A 18 6.47 8.31 28.06
C ASP A 18 5.49 7.16 27.76
N THR A 19 4.19 7.46 27.86
CA THR A 19 3.13 6.48 27.62
C THR A 19 3.11 6.03 26.16
N VAL A 20 3.30 6.97 25.23
CA VAL A 20 3.25 6.69 23.79
C VAL A 20 4.36 5.75 23.31
N GLN A 21 5.46 5.64 24.06
CA GLN A 21 6.53 4.67 23.77
C GLN A 21 6.11 3.22 24.04
N ARG A 22 5.10 3.02 24.90
CA ARG A 22 4.60 1.69 25.27
C ARG A 22 3.31 1.34 24.54
N GLU A 23 2.43 2.32 24.38
CA GLU A 23 1.16 2.14 23.68
C GLU A 23 0.63 3.44 23.08
N PRO A 24 -0.05 3.38 21.92
CA PRO A 24 -0.73 4.54 21.35
C PRO A 24 -1.79 5.14 22.27
N VAL A 25 -1.98 6.46 22.13
CA VAL A 25 -2.96 7.24 22.90
C VAL A 25 -4.00 7.85 21.95
N THR A 26 -5.27 7.63 22.23
CA THR A 26 -6.38 8.30 21.54
C THR A 26 -6.74 9.59 22.27
N ILE A 27 -6.78 10.71 21.56
CA ILE A 27 -7.21 11.99 22.10
C ILE A 27 -8.61 12.30 21.59
N THR A 28 -9.52 12.57 22.52
CA THR A 28 -10.91 12.95 22.22
C THR A 28 -11.16 14.42 22.50
N ARG A 29 -12.01 15.05 21.70
CA ARG A 29 -12.52 16.41 21.92
C ARG A 29 -14.04 16.37 21.80
N HIS A 30 -14.74 16.88 22.82
CA HIS A 30 -16.21 16.82 22.90
C HIS A 30 -16.77 15.40 22.66
N GLY A 31 -16.12 14.38 23.23
CA GLY A 31 -16.53 12.98 23.13
C GLY A 31 -16.23 12.28 21.80
N ARG A 32 -15.57 12.95 20.84
CA ARG A 32 -15.19 12.37 19.55
C ARG A 32 -13.68 12.26 19.43
N THR A 33 -13.19 11.21 18.79
CA THR A 33 -11.76 11.07 18.46
C THR A 33 -11.31 12.24 17.59
N ALA A 34 -10.30 12.95 18.05
CA ALA A 34 -9.73 14.12 17.39
C ALA A 34 -8.30 13.86 16.89
N ALA A 35 -7.51 13.07 17.61
CA ALA A 35 -6.14 12.74 17.23
C ALA A 35 -5.69 11.40 17.84
N PHE A 36 -4.59 10.86 17.29
CA PHE A 36 -3.82 9.78 17.90
C PHE A 36 -2.40 10.28 18.15
N MET A 37 -1.85 9.99 19.32
CA MET A 37 -0.41 10.03 19.54
C MET A 37 0.12 8.62 19.40
N VAL A 38 1.18 8.47 18.60
CA VAL A 38 1.91 7.21 18.37
C VAL A 38 3.39 7.45 18.58
N SER A 39 4.14 6.39 18.88
CA SER A 39 5.59 6.49 18.94
C SER A 39 6.17 6.86 17.57
N VAL A 40 7.38 7.42 17.55
CA VAL A 40 8.06 7.75 16.29
C VAL A 40 8.29 6.48 15.46
N GLN A 41 8.66 5.37 16.11
CA GLN A 41 8.87 4.09 15.45
C GLN A 41 7.58 3.59 14.78
N ASP A 42 6.47 3.55 15.51
CA ASP A 42 5.19 3.10 14.96
C ASP A 42 4.75 3.97 13.76
N MET A 43 4.99 5.28 13.85
CA MET A 43 4.65 6.18 12.75
C MET A 43 5.54 5.93 11.52
N GLN A 44 6.83 5.66 11.72
CA GLN A 44 7.75 5.32 10.64
C GLN A 44 7.38 4.00 9.98
N ASP A 45 7.05 2.97 10.76
CA ASP A 45 6.62 1.66 10.27
C ASP A 45 5.33 1.79 9.45
N LEU A 46 4.38 2.60 9.94
CA LEU A 46 3.13 2.89 9.23
C LEU A 46 3.39 3.64 7.92
N GLN A 47 4.31 4.60 7.90
CA GLN A 47 4.69 5.32 6.68
C GLN A 47 5.39 4.40 5.68
N GLN A 48 6.31 3.55 6.13
CA GLN A 48 7.00 2.60 5.27
C GLN A 48 6.02 1.62 4.64
N TRP A 49 5.14 1.02 5.45
CA TRP A 49 4.10 0.12 4.96
C TRP A 49 3.18 0.79 3.94
N GLN A 50 2.78 2.05 4.19
CA GLN A 50 2.00 2.82 3.22
C GLN A 50 2.78 3.07 1.93
N ALA A 51 4.08 3.38 2.00
CA ALA A 51 4.92 3.60 0.84
C ALA A 51 5.09 2.32 0.01
N GLU A 52 5.31 1.17 0.64
CA GLU A 52 5.40 -0.13 -0.01
C GLU A 52 4.11 -0.51 -0.74
N ARG A 53 2.95 -0.26 -0.12
CA ARG A 53 1.63 -0.47 -0.75
C ARG A 53 1.31 0.56 -1.83
N ARG A 54 1.83 1.78 -1.69
CA ARG A 54 1.63 2.84 -2.67
C ARG A 54 2.51 2.70 -3.87
N LYS A 55 3.58 1.89 -3.86
CA LYS A 55 4.27 1.50 -5.09
C LYS A 55 3.22 0.78 -5.94
N PRO A 56 2.60 1.47 -6.92
CA PRO A 56 1.78 0.74 -7.86
C PRO A 56 2.80 -0.20 -8.52
N ALA A 57 2.49 -1.47 -8.70
CA ALA A 57 3.09 -2.13 -9.86
C ALA A 57 2.76 -1.17 -11.01
N THR A 58 3.77 -0.51 -11.56
CA THR A 58 3.52 0.45 -12.63
C THR A 58 2.76 -0.31 -13.70
N ALA A 59 1.83 0.35 -14.41
CA ALA A 59 1.08 -0.34 -15.47
C ALA A 59 2.04 -1.13 -16.38
N LEU A 60 3.23 -0.57 -16.63
CA LEU A 60 4.33 -1.22 -17.32
C LEU A 60 4.81 -2.52 -16.66
N GLU A 61 5.16 -2.53 -15.37
CA GLU A 61 5.58 -3.76 -14.66
C GLU A 61 4.47 -4.82 -14.62
N ALA A 62 3.22 -4.40 -14.44
CA ALA A 62 2.07 -5.29 -14.47
C ALA A 62 1.93 -5.95 -15.86
N PHE A 63 1.99 -5.16 -16.94
CA PHE A 63 1.96 -5.68 -18.31
C PHE A 63 3.15 -6.60 -18.60
N GLN A 64 4.37 -6.20 -18.25
CA GLN A 64 5.57 -7.03 -18.45
C GLN A 64 5.45 -8.38 -17.75
N SER A 65 4.98 -8.40 -16.50
CA SER A 65 4.78 -9.64 -15.75
C SER A 65 3.71 -10.55 -16.37
N TYR A 66 2.67 -9.94 -16.97
CA TYR A 66 1.62 -10.66 -17.67
C TYR A 66 2.14 -11.29 -18.97
N PHE A 67 2.82 -10.49 -19.80
CA PHE A 67 3.40 -10.97 -21.06
C PHE A 67 4.47 -12.04 -20.83
N ALA A 68 5.35 -11.89 -19.84
CA ALA A 68 6.35 -12.92 -19.51
C ALA A 68 5.71 -14.27 -19.13
N LYS A 69 4.56 -14.27 -18.45
CA LYS A 69 3.80 -15.49 -18.15
C LYS A 69 3.13 -16.07 -19.39
N ALA A 70 2.59 -15.22 -20.26
CA ALA A 70 2.00 -15.65 -21.53
C ALA A 70 3.06 -16.27 -22.44
N ASP A 71 4.24 -15.65 -22.57
CA ASP A 71 5.35 -16.13 -23.39
C ASP A 71 5.88 -17.49 -22.92
N ALA A 72 5.86 -17.71 -21.60
CA ALA A 72 6.24 -19.00 -21.00
C ALA A 72 5.29 -20.13 -21.37
N THR A 73 4.01 -19.85 -21.67
CA THR A 73 3.01 -20.85 -22.04
C THR A 73 2.84 -21.01 -23.56
N LEU A 74 3.52 -20.20 -24.37
CA LEU A 74 3.47 -20.31 -25.84
C LEU A 74 4.07 -21.63 -26.31
N THR A 75 3.39 -22.26 -27.28
CA THR A 75 3.93 -23.38 -28.04
C THR A 75 5.08 -22.92 -28.95
N GLN A 76 5.95 -23.84 -29.37
CA GLN A 76 7.05 -23.50 -30.27
C GLN A 76 6.54 -22.86 -31.58
N ALA A 77 5.49 -23.41 -32.18
CA ALA A 77 4.88 -22.86 -33.39
C ALA A 77 4.37 -21.42 -33.18
N ALA A 78 3.83 -21.10 -32.00
CA ALA A 78 3.36 -19.74 -31.70
C ALA A 78 4.51 -18.73 -31.55
N ARG A 79 5.72 -19.18 -31.16
CA ARG A 79 6.91 -18.33 -31.03
C ARG A 79 7.55 -17.97 -32.37
N GLU A 80 7.25 -18.74 -33.41
CA GLU A 80 7.77 -18.54 -34.77
C GLU A 80 6.87 -17.62 -35.61
N LEU A 81 5.69 -17.26 -35.11
CA LEU A 81 4.76 -16.35 -35.79
C LEU A 81 5.33 -14.93 -35.84
N THR A 82 5.21 -14.29 -37.00
CA THR A 82 5.49 -12.87 -37.15
C THR A 82 4.27 -12.03 -36.77
N ASP A 83 4.48 -10.73 -36.52
CA ASP A 83 3.39 -9.80 -36.25
C ASP A 83 2.34 -9.78 -37.37
N GLU A 84 2.77 -9.92 -38.63
CA GLU A 84 1.87 -10.00 -39.78
C GLU A 84 1.00 -11.26 -39.75
N ASP A 85 1.57 -12.40 -39.36
CA ASP A 85 0.85 -13.66 -39.22
C ASP A 85 -0.21 -13.57 -38.11
N VAL A 86 0.15 -12.96 -36.98
CA VAL A 86 -0.78 -12.75 -35.85
C VAL A 86 -1.93 -11.83 -36.26
N VAL A 87 -1.64 -10.72 -36.96
CA VAL A 87 -2.68 -9.79 -37.44
C VAL A 87 -3.63 -10.49 -38.42
N ARG A 88 -3.12 -11.34 -39.31
CA ARG A 88 -3.96 -12.12 -40.23
C ARG A 88 -4.87 -13.09 -39.47
N LEU A 89 -4.33 -13.86 -38.52
CA LEU A 89 -5.11 -14.81 -37.71
C LEU A 89 -6.21 -14.13 -36.89
N VAL A 90 -5.94 -12.96 -36.29
CA VAL A 90 -6.94 -12.21 -35.52
C VAL A 90 -8.06 -11.69 -36.43
N LYS A 91 -7.74 -11.28 -37.66
CA LYS A 91 -8.75 -10.84 -38.65
C LYS A 91 -9.62 -12.00 -39.11
N GLU A 92 -9.04 -13.18 -39.29
CA GLU A 92 -9.77 -14.40 -39.69
C GLU A 92 -10.67 -14.94 -38.57
N ALA A 93 -10.35 -14.64 -37.29
CA ALA A 93 -11.13 -15.07 -36.13
C ALA A 93 -12.29 -14.12 -35.74
N ARG A 94 -12.45 -12.99 -36.44
CA ARG A 94 -13.55 -12.02 -36.23
C ARG A 94 -14.66 -12.20 -37.27
#